data_AF-R7KWK2-F1
#
_entry.id   AF-R7KWK2-F1
#
_cell.length_a   1.000
_cell.length_b   1.000
_cell.length_c   1.000
_cell.angle_alpha   90.00
_cell.angle_beta   90.00
_cell.angle_gamma   90.00
#
_symmetry.space_group_name_H-M   'P 1'
#
loop_
_entity.id
_entity.type
_entity.pdbx_description
1 polymer ?
#
loop_
_entity_poly.entity_id
_entity_poly.type
_entity_poly.pdbx_seq_one_letter_code
_entity_poly.pdbx_strand_id
1 'polypeptide(L)'
;MSENNRYFMNKNELLANAEKAFEEKQFCVYYQPQYNYMSGRIVGAEALVRWIHPEYGMQSPGDFIPVFEENGLITRLDLYVFEEICSFISRCRGTKIKTVPISFNVSRYDVISGDFIERIEEIRKKYDIPVTNLRAEITESSMIGGNDHMVKIVHEFQSLGYVVEMDDFGSGYSSLNVLKDIEVDIIKLDMAFMRGNLTKRGGIIISSIIRMANWLGTPVIAEGVETPEQAEYLKSIGCIYIQGFLFSKPVPENEYVNMLRNLKSDVLAPGMKLIDKLDAEKFWSPESFETLVFNNFVGGAAVISFKDDEIETLRVNERYLKELGMNMNQQDIILNQKNLNFDEKNKQIYIDTINRAIVSNDYETCETWREVFSQCCGEDSLCIESTMRVIGRAEGQYLLYVLIRNITQEKKMYMKLYDSEKKFRTAGEQANIYCWEYTIDTKEMRPCFRCMRDLGLPPLLENYPEPVIESGLFPPDYADMYRDWHKQLAEGAEHLEAIIPLTVNRIPFHVRYTAEFDENGHPYKAYGSATQVVDMPTEK
;
A
#
# COMPACT_ATOMS: atom_id res chain seq x y z
N MET A 1 51.89 -25.62 -8.91
CA MET A 1 51.71 -26.95 -9.53
C MET A 1 50.47 -26.86 -10.41
N SER A 2 50.58 -27.44 -11.60
CA SER A 2 49.82 -27.15 -12.82
C SER A 2 48.30 -27.32 -12.72
N GLU A 3 47.58 -26.28 -13.16
CA GLU A 3 46.19 -26.35 -13.64
C GLU A 3 46.10 -27.21 -14.92
N ASN A 4 44.94 -27.83 -15.15
CA ASN A 4 44.53 -28.64 -16.32
C ASN A 4 44.75 -30.17 -16.31
N ASN A 5 44.28 -30.84 -15.25
CA ASN A 5 43.60 -32.12 -15.46
C ASN A 5 42.49 -32.30 -14.40
N ARG A 6 41.31 -31.73 -14.66
CA ARG A 6 40.10 -32.05 -13.88
C ARG A 6 39.56 -33.37 -14.42
N TYR A 7 39.97 -34.48 -13.80
CA TYR A 7 39.32 -35.76 -14.06
C TYR A 7 37.98 -35.75 -13.34
N PHE A 8 36.89 -35.80 -14.11
CA PHE A 8 35.55 -36.00 -13.56
C PHE A 8 35.39 -37.50 -13.28
N MET A 9 35.02 -37.84 -12.05
CA MET A 9 34.68 -39.22 -11.72
C MET A 9 33.39 -39.61 -12.43
N ASN A 10 33.38 -40.76 -13.08
CA ASN A 10 32.15 -41.32 -13.63
C ASN A 10 31.28 -41.93 -12.51
N LYS A 11 30.02 -42.29 -12.82
CA LYS A 11 29.06 -42.85 -11.86
C LYS A 11 29.62 -44.00 -11.01
N ASN A 12 30.38 -44.93 -11.61
CA ASN A 12 30.93 -46.07 -10.87
C ASN A 12 32.08 -45.64 -9.94
N GLU A 13 32.92 -44.71 -10.39
CA GLU A 13 34.00 -44.14 -9.57
C GLU A 13 33.45 -43.34 -8.39
N LEU A 14 32.36 -42.58 -8.59
CA LEU A 14 31.68 -41.84 -7.52
C LEU A 14 31.16 -42.81 -6.44
N LEU A 15 30.48 -43.88 -6.82
CA LEU A 15 29.95 -44.87 -5.87
C LEU A 15 31.07 -45.64 -5.16
N ALA A 16 32.14 -46.01 -5.88
CA ALA A 16 33.26 -46.75 -5.31
C ALA A 16 34.07 -45.91 -4.29
N ASN A 17 34.11 -44.59 -4.45
CA ASN A 17 34.84 -43.69 -3.54
C ASN A 17 33.96 -43.07 -2.45
N ALA A 18 32.63 -43.20 -2.51
CA ALA A 18 31.72 -42.53 -1.58
C ALA A 18 32.00 -42.86 -0.10
N GLU A 19 32.19 -44.14 0.25
CA GLU A 19 32.44 -44.55 1.63
C GLU A 19 33.72 -43.91 2.19
N LYS A 20 34.81 -44.01 1.42
CA LYS A 20 36.10 -43.42 1.74
C LYS A 20 36.00 -41.90 1.86
N ALA A 21 35.18 -41.26 1.03
CA ALA A 21 34.96 -39.82 1.08
C ALA A 21 34.29 -39.36 2.39
N PHE A 22 33.38 -40.16 2.96
CA PHE A 22 32.83 -39.91 4.29
C PHE A 22 33.87 -40.12 5.40
N GLU A 23 34.61 -41.24 5.37
CA GLU A 23 35.61 -41.59 6.39
C GLU A 23 36.77 -40.58 6.44
N GLU A 24 37.26 -40.15 5.28
CA GLU A 24 38.40 -39.23 5.15
C GLU A 24 37.98 -37.76 5.15
N LYS A 25 36.70 -37.45 5.39
CA LYS A 25 36.14 -36.08 5.39
C LYS A 25 36.46 -35.29 4.11
N GLN A 26 36.32 -35.95 2.95
CA GLN A 26 36.54 -35.32 1.64
C GLN A 26 35.38 -34.39 1.24
N PHE A 27 34.21 -34.56 1.86
CA PHE A 27 33.10 -33.63 1.72
C PHE A 27 33.30 -32.42 2.64
N CYS A 28 33.37 -31.25 2.02
CA CYS A 28 33.55 -29.96 2.69
C CYS A 28 32.30 -29.10 2.53
N VAL A 29 31.96 -28.34 3.56
CA VAL A 29 30.87 -27.36 3.51
C VAL A 29 31.43 -26.00 3.12
N TYR A 30 30.91 -25.46 2.02
CA TYR A 30 31.10 -24.07 1.63
C TYR A 30 29.87 -23.28 2.07
N TYR A 31 30.05 -22.01 2.39
CA TYR A 31 28.98 -21.14 2.84
C TYR A 31 28.78 -20.03 1.83
N GLN A 32 27.54 -19.82 1.39
CA GLN A 32 27.18 -18.67 0.57
C GLN A 32 26.37 -17.69 1.42
N PRO A 33 26.92 -16.52 1.79
CA PRO A 33 26.20 -15.57 2.64
C PRO A 33 25.02 -14.92 1.92
N GLN A 34 23.92 -14.77 2.65
CA GLN A 34 22.72 -14.03 2.29
C GLN A 34 22.80 -12.62 2.90
N TYR A 35 22.47 -11.60 2.10
CA TYR A 35 22.62 -10.20 2.51
C TYR A 35 21.28 -9.48 2.56
N ASN A 36 21.15 -8.57 3.54
CA ASN A 36 20.23 -7.45 3.42
C ASN A 36 20.91 -6.34 2.61
N TYR A 37 20.39 -6.08 1.41
CA TYR A 37 20.96 -5.13 0.46
C TYR A 37 21.02 -3.69 1.00
N MET A 38 20.02 -3.28 1.77
CA MET A 38 19.93 -1.92 2.32
C MET A 38 21.00 -1.64 3.37
N SER A 39 21.26 -2.61 4.25
CA SER A 39 22.21 -2.46 5.36
C SER A 39 23.61 -2.97 5.03
N GLY A 40 23.76 -3.76 3.97
CA GLY A 40 24.99 -4.47 3.61
C GLY A 40 25.37 -5.58 4.59
N ARG A 41 24.44 -6.01 5.45
CA ARG A 41 24.70 -6.98 6.52
C ARG A 41 24.33 -8.40 6.11
N ILE A 42 25.08 -9.36 6.63
CA ILE A 42 24.77 -10.79 6.48
C ILE A 42 23.57 -11.12 7.38
N VAL A 43 22.56 -11.79 6.82
CA VAL A 43 21.32 -12.21 7.50
C VAL A 43 21.17 -13.73 7.61
N GLY A 44 21.98 -14.47 6.88
CA GLY A 44 21.98 -15.93 6.82
C GLY A 44 23.11 -16.42 5.92
N ALA A 45 23.25 -17.74 5.78
CA ALA A 45 24.09 -18.33 4.77
C ALA A 45 23.56 -19.71 4.36
N GLU A 46 23.69 -20.05 3.09
CA GLU A 46 23.39 -21.38 2.60
C GLU A 46 24.62 -22.29 2.71
N ALA A 47 24.43 -23.49 3.25
CA ALA A 47 25.47 -24.52 3.32
C ALA A 47 25.45 -25.38 2.06
N LEU A 48 26.55 -25.32 1.32
CA LEU A 48 26.71 -25.94 0.01
C LEU A 48 27.85 -26.96 0.05
N VAL A 49 27.51 -28.23 -0.13
CA VAL A 49 28.50 -29.31 -0.14
C VAL A 49 29.45 -29.20 -1.34
N ARG A 50 30.72 -29.54 -1.14
CA ARG A 50 31.74 -29.71 -2.19
C ARG A 50 32.53 -30.97 -1.90
N TRP A 51 32.78 -31.80 -2.92
CA TRP A 51 33.62 -32.98 -2.77
C TRP A 51 35.04 -32.67 -3.24
N ILE A 52 35.98 -32.58 -2.29
CA ILE A 52 37.40 -32.36 -2.56
C ILE A 52 38.11 -33.72 -2.58
N HIS A 53 38.15 -34.38 -3.74
CA HIS A 53 38.84 -35.66 -3.87
C HIS A 53 40.37 -35.46 -4.00
N PRO A 54 41.21 -36.26 -3.31
CA PRO A 54 42.67 -36.09 -3.33
C PRO A 54 43.30 -36.23 -4.72
N GLU A 55 42.81 -37.16 -5.54
CA GLU A 55 43.34 -37.41 -6.89
C GLU A 55 42.57 -36.66 -8.00
N TYR A 56 41.23 -36.76 -8.01
CA TYR A 56 40.37 -36.17 -9.04
C TYR A 56 40.08 -34.67 -8.82
N GLY A 57 40.47 -34.10 -7.68
CA GLY A 57 40.19 -32.71 -7.33
C GLY A 57 38.72 -32.47 -6.98
N MET A 58 38.31 -31.20 -7.04
CA MET A 58 36.96 -30.77 -6.68
C MET A 58 35.91 -31.28 -7.67
N GLN A 59 34.97 -32.09 -7.21
CA GLN A 59 33.81 -32.54 -7.98
C GLN A 59 32.62 -31.61 -7.75
N SER A 60 31.86 -31.32 -8.82
CA SER A 60 30.70 -30.44 -8.74
C SER A 60 29.52 -31.17 -8.09
N PRO A 61 28.72 -30.52 -7.23
CA PRO A 61 27.47 -31.09 -6.72
C PRO A 61 26.55 -31.61 -7.82
N GLY A 62 26.45 -30.89 -8.95
CA GLY A 62 25.66 -31.32 -10.10
C GLY A 62 26.13 -32.64 -10.74
N ASP A 63 27.36 -33.09 -10.47
CA ASP A 63 27.89 -34.34 -11.00
C ASP A 63 27.58 -35.53 -10.07
N PHE A 64 27.67 -35.34 -8.75
CA PHE A 64 27.55 -36.45 -7.79
C PHE A 64 26.21 -36.52 -7.04
N ILE A 65 25.49 -35.40 -6.85
CA ILE A 65 24.17 -35.41 -6.17
C ILE A 65 23.17 -36.31 -6.90
N PRO A 66 22.99 -36.21 -8.24
CA PRO A 66 22.05 -37.09 -8.94
C PRO A 66 22.40 -38.59 -8.78
N VAL A 67 23.70 -38.91 -8.75
CA VAL A 67 24.16 -40.28 -8.52
C VAL A 67 23.84 -40.73 -7.09
N PHE A 68 24.00 -39.86 -6.10
CA PHE A 68 23.72 -40.17 -4.70
C PHE A 68 22.23 -40.34 -4.44
N GLU A 69 21.39 -39.52 -5.08
CA GLU A 69 19.93 -39.63 -5.07
C GLU A 69 19.47 -40.98 -5.65
N GLU A 70 19.95 -41.35 -6.84
CA GLU A 70 19.59 -42.62 -7.49
C GLU A 70 20.01 -43.87 -6.70
N ASN A 71 20.98 -43.73 -5.78
CA ASN A 71 21.55 -44.85 -5.01
C ASN A 71 21.28 -44.76 -3.50
N GLY A 72 20.41 -43.84 -3.05
CA GLY A 72 20.02 -43.70 -1.64
C GLY A 72 21.13 -43.22 -0.70
N LEU A 73 22.18 -42.59 -1.24
CA LEU A 73 23.29 -42.03 -0.46
C LEU A 73 23.05 -40.56 -0.07
N ILE A 74 22.06 -39.90 -0.67
CA ILE A 74 21.79 -38.47 -0.46
C ILE A 74 21.47 -38.15 1.00
N THR A 75 20.59 -38.92 1.65
CA THR A 75 20.25 -38.73 3.07
C THR A 75 21.46 -38.85 4.00
N ARG A 76 22.41 -39.73 3.68
CA ARG A 76 23.66 -39.82 4.46
C ARG A 76 24.53 -38.58 4.26
N LEU A 77 24.57 -38.05 3.04
CA LEU A 77 25.29 -36.82 2.74
C LEU A 77 24.67 -35.61 3.43
N ASP A 78 23.34 -35.48 3.40
CA ASP A 78 22.62 -34.37 4.01
C ASP A 78 22.81 -34.36 5.54
N LEU A 79 22.76 -35.52 6.18
CA LEU A 79 23.08 -35.65 7.61
C LEU A 79 24.55 -35.36 7.94
N TYR A 80 25.48 -35.76 7.07
CA TYR A 80 26.90 -35.41 7.22
C TYR A 80 27.11 -33.89 7.13
N VAL A 81 26.48 -33.23 6.16
CA VAL A 81 26.55 -31.78 5.98
C VAL A 81 25.92 -31.08 7.19
N PHE A 82 24.76 -31.54 7.66
CA PHE A 82 24.10 -30.99 8.85
C PHE A 82 24.97 -31.11 10.12
N GLU A 83 25.65 -32.25 10.30
CA GLU A 83 26.60 -32.43 11.40
C GLU A 83 27.79 -31.47 11.31
N GLU A 84 28.36 -31.25 10.13
CA GLU A 84 29.45 -30.30 9.95
C GLU A 84 28.99 -28.84 10.20
N ILE A 85 27.76 -28.47 9.83
CA ILE A 85 27.14 -27.17 10.18
C ILE A 85 27.02 -27.03 11.71
N CYS A 86 26.45 -28.04 12.38
CA CYS A 86 26.30 -28.02 13.84
C CYS A 86 27.65 -27.92 14.55
N SER A 87 28.65 -28.68 14.08
CA SER A 87 30.03 -28.64 14.57
C SER A 87 30.64 -27.25 14.38
N PHE A 88 30.47 -26.63 13.21
CA PHE A 88 30.92 -25.27 12.93
C PHE A 88 30.29 -24.24 13.89
N ILE A 89 28.96 -24.23 14.02
CA ILE A 89 28.26 -23.30 14.92
C ILE A 89 28.74 -23.50 16.36
N SER A 90 28.89 -24.75 16.80
CA SER A 90 29.40 -25.07 18.14
C SER A 90 30.81 -24.53 18.38
N ARG A 91 31.72 -24.65 17.40
CA ARG A 91 33.08 -24.05 17.45
C ARG A 91 33.06 -22.53 17.53
N CYS A 92 32.06 -21.87 16.93
CA CYS A 92 31.89 -20.43 17.02
C CYS A 92 31.29 -19.97 18.36
N ARG A 93 30.49 -20.81 19.04
CA ARG A 93 29.91 -20.48 20.34
C ARG A 93 31.02 -20.24 21.38
N GLY A 94 30.87 -19.17 22.16
CA GLY A 94 31.88 -18.74 23.14
C GLY A 94 33.06 -17.96 22.54
N THR A 95 33.12 -17.78 21.22
CA THR A 95 34.06 -16.87 20.57
C THR A 95 33.45 -15.48 20.36
N LYS A 96 34.22 -14.53 19.81
CA LYS A 96 33.69 -13.21 19.41
C LYS A 96 32.89 -13.25 18.10
N ILE A 97 32.86 -14.39 17.41
CA ILE A 97 32.17 -14.54 16.13
C ILE A 97 30.68 -14.70 16.41
N LYS A 98 29.87 -13.77 15.88
CA LYS A 98 28.41 -13.91 15.89
C LYS A 98 27.99 -14.68 14.65
N THR A 99 27.43 -15.86 14.85
CA THR A 99 26.84 -16.66 13.76
C THR A 99 25.50 -16.07 13.35
N VAL A 100 25.15 -16.24 12.08
CA VAL A 100 23.80 -16.06 11.54
C VAL A 100 23.17 -17.44 11.31
N PRO A 101 21.86 -17.54 11.08
CA PRO A 101 21.25 -18.81 10.71
C PRO A 101 21.87 -19.40 9.44
N ILE A 102 22.03 -20.72 9.41
CA ILE A 102 22.58 -21.44 8.26
C ILE A 102 21.52 -22.38 7.69
N SER A 103 21.25 -22.25 6.39
CA SER A 103 20.31 -23.09 5.65
C SER A 103 20.96 -24.41 5.27
N PHE A 104 20.27 -25.52 5.51
CA PHE A 104 20.67 -26.87 5.12
C PHE A 104 19.60 -27.48 4.21
N ASN A 105 20.04 -28.20 3.19
CA ASN A 105 19.16 -28.81 2.21
C ASN A 105 18.44 -30.03 2.79
N VAL A 106 17.17 -30.18 2.42
CA VAL A 106 16.33 -31.36 2.71
C VAL A 106 15.84 -31.91 1.39
N SER A 107 16.37 -33.09 1.03
CA SER A 107 16.01 -33.75 -0.21
C SER A 107 14.64 -34.44 -0.10
N ARG A 108 14.00 -34.72 -1.24
CA ARG A 108 12.76 -35.50 -1.28
C ARG A 108 12.92 -36.90 -0.66
N TYR A 109 14.14 -37.46 -0.72
CA TYR A 109 14.42 -38.80 -0.19
C TYR A 109 14.51 -38.79 1.33
N ASP A 110 14.95 -37.68 1.93
CA ASP A 110 14.94 -37.48 3.38
C ASP A 110 13.52 -37.51 3.92
N VAL A 111 12.59 -36.87 3.22
CA VAL A 111 11.18 -36.86 3.59
C VAL A 111 10.56 -38.25 3.55
N ILE A 112 10.97 -39.08 2.58
CA ILE A 112 10.48 -40.45 2.43
C ILE A 112 11.08 -41.39 3.50
N SER A 113 12.30 -41.11 3.98
CA SER A 113 13.00 -41.98 4.95
C SER A 113 12.27 -42.10 6.30
N GLY A 114 11.52 -41.08 6.71
CA GLY A 114 10.65 -41.08 7.90
C GLY A 114 11.38 -40.89 9.24
N ASP A 115 12.68 -41.16 9.33
CA ASP A 115 13.51 -40.99 10.54
C ASP A 115 14.41 -39.73 10.49
N PHE A 116 14.33 -38.96 9.40
CA PHE A 116 15.25 -37.84 9.15
C PHE A 116 15.23 -36.76 10.23
N ILE A 117 14.04 -36.28 10.62
CA ILE A 117 13.91 -35.23 11.64
C ILE A 117 14.46 -35.69 12.99
N GLU A 118 14.21 -36.95 13.39
CA GLU A 118 14.77 -37.50 14.62
C GLU A 118 16.30 -37.46 14.59
N ARG A 119 16.91 -37.88 13.49
CA ARG A 119 18.38 -37.87 13.32
C ARG A 119 18.96 -36.46 13.29
N ILE A 120 18.29 -35.51 12.64
CA ILE A 120 18.63 -34.09 12.66
C ILE A 120 18.59 -33.55 14.10
N GLU A 121 17.55 -33.86 14.86
CA GLU A 121 17.41 -33.44 16.26
C GLU A 121 18.46 -34.08 17.18
N GLU A 122 18.81 -35.35 16.97
CA GLU A 122 19.91 -36.02 17.68
C GLU A 122 21.24 -35.30 17.46
N ILE A 123 21.57 -34.98 16.21
CA ILE A 123 22.78 -34.24 15.85
C ILE A 123 22.75 -32.84 16.46
N ARG A 124 21.64 -32.10 16.31
CA ARG A 124 21.49 -30.75 16.88
C ARG A 124 21.72 -30.73 18.39
N LYS A 125 21.11 -31.69 19.10
CA LYS A 125 21.25 -31.85 20.56
C LYS A 125 22.66 -32.25 20.97
N LYS A 126 23.32 -33.14 20.21
CA LYS A 126 24.72 -33.55 20.43
C LYS A 126 25.68 -32.36 20.48
N TYR A 127 25.47 -31.35 19.64
CA TYR A 127 26.32 -30.14 19.58
C TYR A 127 25.78 -28.96 20.39
N ASP A 128 24.65 -29.14 21.09
CA ASP A 128 23.88 -28.08 21.76
C ASP A 128 23.66 -26.89 20.82
N ILE A 129 22.96 -27.04 19.70
CA ILE A 129 22.70 -25.92 18.77
C ILE A 129 21.26 -25.40 18.93
N PRO A 130 21.04 -24.09 19.14
CA PRO A 130 19.70 -23.51 19.12
C PRO A 130 19.08 -23.66 17.74
N VAL A 131 17.80 -24.04 17.68
CA VAL A 131 17.07 -24.22 16.41
C VAL A 131 17.08 -22.95 15.56
N THR A 132 17.04 -21.78 16.20
CA THR A 132 17.10 -20.45 15.54
C THR A 132 18.38 -20.20 14.72
N ASN A 133 19.41 -21.03 14.87
CA ASN A 133 20.64 -20.95 14.07
C ASN A 133 20.61 -21.82 12.81
N LEU A 134 19.52 -22.54 12.56
CA LEU A 134 19.38 -23.49 11.47
C LEU A 134 18.11 -23.20 10.70
N ARG A 135 18.15 -23.37 9.37
CA ARG A 135 16.96 -23.26 8.51
C ARG A 135 16.91 -24.48 7.60
N ALA A 136 15.74 -25.07 7.46
CA ALA A 136 15.53 -26.21 6.57
C ALA A 136 15.16 -25.68 5.19
N GLU A 137 15.88 -26.09 4.16
CA GLU A 137 15.68 -25.63 2.80
C GLU A 137 15.15 -26.77 1.94
N ILE A 138 14.05 -26.52 1.24
CA ILE A 138 13.34 -27.55 0.49
C ILE A 138 13.06 -27.06 -0.92
N THR A 139 13.45 -27.84 -1.94
CA THR A 139 13.29 -27.45 -3.35
C THR A 139 11.85 -27.57 -3.84
N GLU A 140 11.42 -26.70 -4.76
CA GLU A 140 10.09 -26.81 -5.40
C GLU A 140 9.84 -28.19 -6.04
N SER A 141 10.86 -28.75 -6.70
CA SER A 141 10.74 -30.03 -7.42
C SER A 141 10.45 -31.22 -6.50
N SER A 142 10.88 -31.16 -5.24
CA SER A 142 10.56 -32.17 -4.22
C SER A 142 9.06 -32.26 -3.91
N MET A 143 8.30 -31.22 -4.27
CA MET A 143 6.85 -31.11 -4.02
C MET A 143 5.99 -31.70 -5.15
N ILE A 144 6.57 -32.01 -6.31
CA ILE A 144 5.82 -32.49 -7.48
C ILE A 144 5.50 -33.99 -7.31
N GLY A 145 4.23 -34.33 -7.05
CA GLY A 145 3.74 -35.72 -7.18
C GLY A 145 2.96 -36.32 -6.01
N GLY A 146 2.66 -35.57 -4.93
CA GLY A 146 1.77 -36.04 -3.85
C GLY A 146 2.12 -35.44 -2.49
N ASN A 147 1.34 -34.45 -2.06
CA ASN A 147 1.79 -33.37 -1.17
C ASN A 147 1.54 -33.57 0.34
N ASP A 148 1.10 -34.73 0.81
CA ASP A 148 0.81 -34.90 2.25
C ASP A 148 2.08 -35.08 3.09
N HIS A 149 3.11 -35.74 2.55
CA HIS A 149 4.35 -36.00 3.30
C HIS A 149 5.22 -34.75 3.42
N MET A 150 5.29 -33.94 2.36
CA MET A 150 6.03 -32.68 2.39
C MET A 150 5.35 -31.63 3.28
N VAL A 151 4.02 -31.48 3.20
CA VAL A 151 3.29 -30.59 4.12
C VAL A 151 3.52 -31.00 5.58
N LYS A 152 3.49 -32.30 5.87
CA LYS A 152 3.78 -32.82 7.22
C LYS A 152 5.20 -32.48 7.68
N ILE A 153 6.21 -32.67 6.83
CA ILE A 153 7.59 -32.42 7.24
C ILE A 153 7.84 -30.93 7.48
N VAL A 154 7.25 -30.05 6.66
CA VAL A 154 7.31 -28.59 6.83
C VAL A 154 6.73 -28.22 8.20
N HIS A 155 5.51 -28.68 8.49
CA HIS A 155 4.87 -28.41 9.78
C HIS A 155 5.64 -29.03 10.96
N GLU A 156 6.26 -30.19 10.78
CA GLU A 156 7.05 -30.83 11.84
C GLU A 156 8.30 -30.01 12.16
N PHE A 157 9.06 -29.57 11.15
CA PHE A 157 10.18 -28.64 11.34
C PHE A 157 9.74 -27.34 12.02
N GLN A 158 8.65 -26.73 11.56
CA GLN A 158 8.11 -25.49 12.15
C GLN A 158 7.66 -25.70 13.60
N SER A 159 7.05 -26.85 13.93
CA SER A 159 6.62 -27.18 15.29
C SER A 159 7.81 -27.30 16.26
N LEU A 160 8.98 -27.66 15.75
CA LEU A 160 10.25 -27.69 16.49
C LEU A 160 10.94 -26.32 16.54
N GLY A 161 10.40 -25.31 15.84
CA GLY A 161 10.88 -23.94 15.80
C GLY A 161 11.89 -23.63 14.68
N TYR A 162 12.06 -24.54 13.71
CA TYR A 162 12.88 -24.28 12.53
C TYR A 162 12.17 -23.31 11.61
N VAL A 163 12.96 -22.46 10.95
CA VAL A 163 12.50 -21.69 9.79
C VAL A 163 12.65 -22.58 8.57
N VAL A 164 11.60 -22.68 7.76
CA VAL A 164 11.58 -23.46 6.52
C VAL A 164 11.63 -22.52 5.32
N GLU A 165 12.62 -22.72 4.46
CA GLU A 165 12.84 -21.96 3.23
C GLU A 165 12.44 -22.81 2.02
N MET A 166 11.72 -22.22 1.06
CA MET A 166 11.43 -22.85 -0.23
C MET A 166 12.44 -22.42 -1.28
N ASP A 167 13.19 -23.37 -1.80
CA ASP A 167 14.23 -23.15 -2.80
C ASP A 167 13.78 -23.40 -4.23
N ASP A 168 14.53 -22.82 -5.18
CA ASP A 168 14.29 -22.93 -6.62
C ASP A 168 12.86 -22.51 -7.04
N PHE A 169 12.24 -21.59 -6.29
CA PHE A 169 10.87 -21.16 -6.55
C PHE A 169 10.75 -20.51 -7.94
N GLY A 170 9.90 -21.06 -8.79
CA GLY A 170 9.68 -20.62 -10.17
C GLY A 170 10.32 -21.52 -11.23
N SER A 171 11.18 -22.47 -10.84
CA SER A 171 11.81 -23.42 -11.77
C SER A 171 10.88 -24.56 -12.22
N GLY A 172 9.82 -24.83 -11.45
CA GLY A 172 8.87 -25.92 -11.70
C GLY A 172 7.60 -25.50 -12.44
N TYR A 173 6.81 -26.51 -12.85
CA TYR A 173 5.58 -26.31 -13.65
C TYR A 173 4.39 -25.77 -12.84
N SER A 174 4.51 -25.58 -11.51
CA SER A 174 3.34 -25.32 -10.65
C SER A 174 3.64 -24.53 -9.35
N SER A 175 4.63 -23.64 -9.36
CA SER A 175 5.11 -22.91 -8.17
C SER A 175 3.99 -22.20 -7.38
N LEU A 176 2.99 -21.64 -8.08
CA LEU A 176 1.85 -20.97 -7.42
C LEU A 176 0.93 -21.93 -6.66
N ASN A 177 0.79 -23.19 -7.09
CA ASN A 177 0.01 -24.16 -6.31
C ASN A 177 0.77 -24.59 -5.05
N VAL A 178 2.10 -24.69 -5.13
CA VAL A 178 2.94 -25.00 -3.96
C VAL A 178 2.82 -23.88 -2.91
N LEU A 179 2.90 -22.62 -3.35
CA LEU A 179 2.67 -21.42 -2.52
C LEU A 179 1.27 -21.40 -1.86
N LYS A 180 0.28 -21.99 -2.51
CA LYS A 180 -1.11 -22.05 -2.03
C LYS A 180 -1.33 -23.18 -1.01
N ASP A 181 -0.60 -24.29 -1.14
CA ASP A 181 -0.81 -25.50 -0.33
C ASP A 181 0.20 -25.63 0.84
N ILE A 182 1.29 -24.84 0.87
CA ILE A 182 2.37 -24.95 1.87
C ILE A 182 2.73 -23.58 2.46
N GLU A 183 2.63 -23.47 3.79
CA GLU A 183 3.02 -22.29 4.56
C GLU A 183 4.52 -22.33 4.90
N VAL A 184 5.38 -21.88 3.99
CA VAL A 184 6.83 -21.70 4.28
C VAL A 184 7.13 -20.33 4.89
N ASP A 185 8.21 -20.27 5.65
CA ASP A 185 8.63 -19.05 6.33
C ASP A 185 9.38 -18.09 5.41
N ILE A 186 10.10 -18.59 4.40
CA ILE A 186 10.90 -17.80 3.45
C ILE A 186 10.82 -18.42 2.05
N ILE A 187 10.80 -17.58 1.01
CA ILE A 187 10.89 -18.01 -0.40
C ILE A 187 12.24 -17.57 -0.98
N LYS A 188 13.01 -18.50 -1.53
CA LYS A 188 14.21 -18.23 -2.33
C LYS A 188 13.79 -18.21 -3.82
N LEU A 189 13.88 -17.03 -4.44
CA LEU A 189 13.47 -16.79 -5.82
C LEU A 189 14.68 -16.89 -6.75
N ASP A 190 14.74 -17.94 -7.56
CA ASP A 190 15.83 -18.14 -8.52
C ASP A 190 15.73 -17.18 -9.71
N MET A 191 16.71 -16.29 -9.87
CA MET A 191 16.81 -15.39 -11.02
C MET A 191 17.12 -16.11 -12.34
N ALA A 192 17.52 -17.39 -12.32
CA ALA A 192 17.73 -18.19 -13.53
C ALA A 192 16.43 -18.50 -14.27
N PHE A 193 15.27 -18.46 -13.60
CA PHE A 193 13.93 -18.39 -14.23
C PHE A 193 13.84 -17.29 -15.29
N MET A 194 14.77 -16.31 -15.22
CA MET A 194 14.80 -15.11 -16.02
C MET A 194 16.03 -14.98 -16.93
N ARG A 195 16.72 -16.08 -17.28
CA ARG A 195 17.86 -16.04 -18.22
C ARG A 195 17.43 -15.43 -19.58
N GLY A 196 17.91 -14.22 -19.81
CA GLY A 196 17.60 -13.35 -20.96
C GLY A 196 17.24 -11.96 -20.44
N ASN A 197 17.93 -10.89 -20.91
CA ASN A 197 17.75 -9.48 -20.50
C ASN A 197 16.39 -9.22 -19.88
N LEU A 198 16.31 -8.64 -18.66
CA LEU A 198 15.08 -8.17 -17.98
C LEU A 198 14.09 -7.59 -18.98
N THR A 199 13.30 -8.46 -19.61
CA THR A 199 12.31 -8.03 -20.58
C THR A 199 11.22 -7.36 -19.77
N LYS A 200 10.47 -6.43 -20.37
CA LYS A 200 9.32 -5.81 -19.68
C LYS A 200 8.42 -6.86 -19.01
N ARG A 201 8.23 -8.01 -19.67
CA ARG A 201 7.44 -9.13 -19.16
C ARG A 201 8.08 -9.80 -17.93
N GLY A 202 9.38 -10.02 -17.97
CA GLY A 202 10.12 -10.64 -16.88
C GLY A 202 10.09 -9.85 -15.57
N GLY A 203 10.33 -8.54 -15.67
CA GLY A 203 10.19 -7.65 -14.52
C GLY A 203 8.78 -7.66 -13.94
N ILE A 204 7.74 -7.64 -14.77
CA ILE A 204 6.34 -7.71 -14.30
C ILE A 204 6.06 -9.01 -13.53
N ILE A 205 6.61 -10.14 -13.96
CA ILE A 205 6.42 -11.42 -13.27
C ILE A 205 7.12 -11.40 -11.91
N ILE A 206 8.40 -11.00 -11.87
CA ILE A 206 9.19 -10.92 -10.63
C ILE A 206 8.51 -9.97 -9.62
N SER A 207 8.08 -8.78 -10.07
CA SER A 207 7.37 -7.84 -9.21
C SER A 207 6.05 -8.38 -8.69
N SER A 208 5.32 -9.15 -9.49
CA SER A 208 4.07 -9.79 -9.06
C SER A 208 4.31 -10.88 -8.01
N ILE A 209 5.34 -11.71 -8.19
CA ILE A 209 5.71 -12.77 -7.23
C ILE A 209 6.15 -12.15 -5.90
N ILE A 210 7.06 -11.18 -5.93
CA ILE A 210 7.54 -10.50 -4.71
C ILE A 210 6.40 -9.81 -3.98
N ARG A 211 5.49 -9.13 -4.70
CA ARG A 211 4.30 -8.52 -4.08
C ARG A 211 3.39 -9.55 -3.45
N MET A 212 3.16 -10.69 -4.11
CA MET A 212 2.34 -11.78 -3.59
C MET A 212 2.94 -12.38 -2.31
N ALA A 213 4.23 -12.71 -2.31
CA ALA A 213 4.93 -13.22 -1.15
C ALA A 213 4.89 -12.23 0.03
N ASN A 214 5.13 -10.94 -0.25
CA ASN A 214 5.00 -9.89 0.76
C ASN A 214 3.59 -9.77 1.33
N TRP A 215 2.52 -9.98 0.53
CA TRP A 215 1.13 -10.00 1.01
C TRP A 215 0.81 -11.21 1.88
N LEU A 216 1.46 -12.34 1.62
CA LEU A 216 1.37 -13.54 2.47
C LEU A 216 2.21 -13.42 3.75
N GLY A 217 2.97 -12.32 3.91
CA GLY A 217 3.86 -12.13 5.04
C GLY A 217 5.16 -12.94 4.95
N THR A 218 5.42 -13.57 3.81
CA THR A 218 6.59 -14.44 3.56
C THR A 218 7.72 -13.63 2.92
N PRO A 219 8.85 -13.40 3.63
CA PRO A 219 10.03 -12.76 3.05
C PRO A 219 10.58 -13.51 1.83
N VAL A 220 11.12 -12.74 0.88
CA VAL A 220 11.77 -13.29 -0.32
C VAL A 220 13.27 -13.02 -0.29
N ILE A 221 14.07 -14.04 -0.58
CA ILE A 221 15.50 -13.95 -0.87
C ILE A 221 15.67 -14.15 -2.38
N ALA A 222 16.17 -13.15 -3.11
CA ALA A 222 16.45 -13.33 -4.54
C ALA A 222 17.82 -13.96 -4.75
N GLU A 223 17.88 -15.04 -5.52
CA GLU A 223 19.08 -15.84 -5.75
C GLU A 223 19.67 -15.61 -7.12
N GLY A 224 20.99 -15.78 -7.27
CA GLY A 224 21.64 -15.55 -8.55
C GLY A 224 21.72 -14.06 -8.93
N VAL A 225 21.74 -13.16 -7.95
CA VAL A 225 21.96 -11.72 -8.19
C VAL A 225 23.45 -11.47 -8.51
N GLU A 226 23.74 -11.08 -9.75
CA GLU A 226 25.10 -10.92 -10.27
C GLU A 226 25.48 -9.45 -10.52
N THR A 227 24.51 -8.56 -10.77
CA THR A 227 24.79 -7.16 -11.12
C THR A 227 24.11 -6.15 -10.18
N PRO A 228 24.72 -4.96 -9.96
CA PRO A 228 24.10 -3.90 -9.15
C PRO A 228 22.73 -3.48 -9.66
N GLU A 229 22.51 -3.50 -10.99
CA GLU A 229 21.23 -3.13 -11.60
C GLU A 229 20.11 -4.12 -11.23
N GLN A 230 20.43 -5.42 -11.13
CA GLN A 230 19.47 -6.42 -10.65
C GLN A 230 19.10 -6.15 -9.17
N ALA A 231 20.09 -5.81 -8.34
CA ALA A 231 19.87 -5.54 -6.92
C ALA A 231 19.03 -4.27 -6.68
N GLU A 232 19.33 -3.17 -7.39
CA GLU A 232 18.51 -1.95 -7.31
C GLU A 232 17.10 -2.17 -7.85
N TYR A 233 16.94 -2.98 -8.90
CA TYR A 233 15.61 -3.36 -9.39
C TYR A 233 14.81 -4.16 -8.34
N LEU A 234 15.40 -5.20 -7.74
CA LEU A 234 14.77 -6.02 -6.70
C LEU A 234 14.37 -5.17 -5.49
N LYS A 235 15.24 -4.25 -5.07
CA LYS A 235 14.94 -3.28 -4.01
C LYS A 235 13.76 -2.39 -4.36
N SER A 236 13.68 -1.89 -5.60
CA SER A 236 12.57 -1.03 -6.06
C SER A 236 11.20 -1.69 -6.00
N ILE A 237 11.15 -3.02 -6.00
CA ILE A 237 9.92 -3.82 -5.92
C ILE A 237 9.73 -4.50 -4.56
N GLY A 238 10.53 -4.15 -3.56
CA GLY A 238 10.37 -4.60 -2.17
C GLY A 238 11.09 -5.90 -1.80
N CYS A 239 12.02 -6.39 -2.62
CA CYS A 239 12.90 -7.50 -2.26
C CYS A 239 14.27 -6.96 -1.87
N ILE A 240 14.58 -7.01 -0.57
CA ILE A 240 15.83 -6.48 0.00
C ILE A 240 16.83 -7.57 0.41
N TYR A 241 16.39 -8.83 0.47
CA TYR A 241 17.28 -9.95 0.77
C TYR A 241 17.76 -10.60 -0.50
N ILE A 242 19.07 -10.77 -0.62
CA ILE A 242 19.70 -11.23 -1.85
C ILE A 242 20.84 -12.20 -1.58
N GLN A 243 21.02 -13.13 -2.49
CA GLN A 243 22.10 -14.10 -2.55
C GLN A 243 22.63 -14.15 -3.99
N GLY A 244 23.95 -14.05 -4.17
CA GLY A 244 24.53 -14.12 -5.51
C GLY A 244 25.94 -13.55 -5.63
N PHE A 245 26.52 -13.73 -6.82
CA PHE A 245 27.93 -13.42 -7.09
C PHE A 245 28.26 -11.93 -7.05
N LEU A 246 27.24 -11.06 -7.07
CA LEU A 246 27.42 -9.63 -6.82
C LEU A 246 28.11 -9.38 -5.47
N PHE A 247 27.76 -10.18 -4.45
CA PHE A 247 28.30 -10.04 -3.10
C PHE A 247 29.35 -11.09 -2.80
N SER A 248 28.99 -12.36 -3.02
CA SER A 248 29.84 -13.47 -2.64
C SER A 248 29.47 -14.75 -3.38
N LYS A 249 30.50 -15.46 -3.83
CA LYS A 249 30.37 -16.86 -4.24
C LYS A 249 30.30 -17.73 -2.98
N PRO A 250 29.91 -19.00 -3.09
CA PRO A 250 30.16 -19.96 -2.01
C PRO A 250 31.65 -19.96 -1.64
N VAL A 251 31.95 -19.73 -0.37
CA VAL A 251 33.32 -19.63 0.17
C VAL A 251 33.60 -20.71 1.21
N PRO A 252 34.86 -21.15 1.36
CA PRO A 252 35.22 -22.10 2.41
C PRO A 252 35.05 -21.48 3.82
N GLU A 253 34.95 -22.33 4.84
CA GLU A 253 34.69 -21.95 6.23
C GLU A 253 35.61 -20.83 6.76
N ASN A 254 36.91 -20.89 6.46
CA ASN A 254 37.90 -19.91 6.91
C ASN A 254 37.62 -18.51 6.36
N GLU A 255 37.21 -18.41 5.09
CA GLU A 255 36.82 -17.15 4.46
C GLU A 255 35.50 -16.65 5.03
N TYR A 256 34.51 -17.54 5.18
CA TYR A 256 33.21 -17.19 5.78
C TYR A 256 33.36 -16.62 7.19
N VAL A 257 34.20 -17.23 8.03
CA VAL A 257 34.53 -16.73 9.38
C VAL A 257 35.14 -15.33 9.32
N ASN A 258 36.00 -15.04 8.34
CA ASN A 258 36.57 -13.71 8.18
C ASN A 258 35.50 -12.67 7.78
N MET A 259 34.52 -13.06 6.95
CA MET A 259 33.39 -12.20 6.59
C MET A 259 32.53 -11.88 7.81
N LEU A 260 32.20 -12.87 8.65
CA LEU A 260 31.43 -12.68 9.89
C LEU A 260 32.14 -11.79 10.92
N ARG A 261 33.47 -11.73 10.92
CA ARG A 261 34.24 -10.83 11.82
C ARG A 261 34.21 -9.37 11.38
N ASN A 262 34.20 -9.15 10.06
CA ASN A 262 34.33 -7.81 9.48
C ASN A 262 32.96 -7.13 9.26
N LEU A 263 31.88 -7.89 9.22
CA LEU A 263 30.53 -7.41 8.96
C LEU A 263 29.65 -7.50 10.22
N LYS A 264 28.77 -6.51 10.41
CA LYS A 264 27.68 -6.61 11.41
C LYS A 264 26.60 -7.53 10.84
N SER A 265 26.02 -8.40 11.65
CA SER A 265 24.87 -9.23 11.28
C SER A 265 23.54 -8.51 11.56
N ASP A 266 22.51 -8.84 10.78
CA ASP A 266 21.13 -8.42 11.03
C ASP A 266 20.19 -9.63 11.14
N VAL A 267 18.99 -9.43 11.68
CA VAL A 267 17.94 -10.47 11.71
C VAL A 267 17.05 -10.30 10.49
N LEU A 268 16.64 -11.40 9.88
CA LEU A 268 15.65 -11.39 8.79
C LEU A 268 14.30 -10.95 9.42
N ALA A 269 13.79 -9.79 8.98
CA ALA A 269 12.54 -9.25 9.50
C ALA A 269 11.36 -9.99 8.84
N PRO A 270 10.32 -10.37 9.61
CA PRO A 270 9.13 -10.94 9.02
C PRO A 270 8.50 -9.97 8.02
N GLY A 271 7.90 -10.52 6.97
CA GLY A 271 7.04 -9.77 6.07
C GLY A 271 5.87 -9.14 6.83
N MET A 272 5.23 -8.20 6.16
CA MET A 272 4.22 -7.27 6.67
C MET A 272 3.41 -7.71 7.92
N LYS A 273 3.62 -7.07 9.08
CA LYS A 273 2.75 -7.27 10.26
C LYS A 273 1.44 -6.48 10.12
N LEU A 274 0.35 -7.18 9.85
CA LEU A 274 -1.00 -6.62 9.96
C LEU A 274 -1.37 -6.38 11.43
N ILE A 275 -2.21 -5.38 11.67
CA ILE A 275 -2.69 -5.06 13.02
C ILE A 275 -3.53 -6.25 13.51
N ASP A 276 -3.39 -6.63 14.78
CA ASP A 276 -3.98 -7.80 15.50
C ASP A 276 -5.50 -8.06 15.35
N LYS A 277 -6.21 -7.31 14.50
CA LYS A 277 -7.66 -7.41 14.25
C LYS A 277 -8.03 -7.78 12.82
N LEU A 278 -7.10 -7.84 11.87
CA LEU A 278 -7.37 -8.21 10.48
C LEU A 278 -6.33 -9.24 10.03
N ASP A 279 -6.79 -10.47 9.91
CA ASP A 279 -5.99 -11.61 9.45
C ASP A 279 -5.74 -11.47 7.94
N ALA A 280 -4.46 -11.44 7.52
CA ALA A 280 -4.05 -11.24 6.13
C ALA A 280 -4.69 -12.28 5.20
N GLU A 281 -4.59 -13.54 5.62
CA GLU A 281 -5.06 -14.71 4.90
C GLU A 281 -6.57 -14.63 4.66
N LYS A 282 -7.31 -14.09 5.64
CA LYS A 282 -8.75 -13.91 5.54
C LYS A 282 -9.11 -12.76 4.61
N PHE A 283 -8.26 -11.78 4.31
CA PHE A 283 -8.65 -10.73 3.35
C PHE A 283 -8.46 -11.13 1.87
N TRP A 284 -7.68 -12.17 1.62
CA TRP A 284 -7.32 -12.66 0.28
C TRP A 284 -8.02 -13.97 -0.10
N SER A 285 -8.54 -14.72 0.87
CA SER A 285 -9.38 -15.90 0.61
C SER A 285 -10.72 -15.50 -0.03
N PRO A 286 -11.12 -16.08 -1.18
CA PRO A 286 -12.42 -15.82 -1.81
C PRO A 286 -13.62 -16.17 -0.94
N GLU A 287 -13.45 -17.11 0.00
CA GLU A 287 -14.51 -17.66 0.85
C GLU A 287 -14.57 -17.03 2.24
N SER A 288 -13.64 -16.14 2.57
CA SER A 288 -13.63 -15.48 3.87
C SER A 288 -14.78 -14.49 4.00
N PHE A 289 -15.20 -14.29 5.26
CA PHE A 289 -16.21 -13.29 5.60
C PHE A 289 -15.76 -11.88 5.16
N GLU A 290 -14.47 -11.58 5.26
CA GLU A 290 -13.86 -10.30 4.93
C GLU A 290 -13.88 -10.03 3.42
N THR A 291 -13.62 -11.03 2.57
CA THR A 291 -13.75 -10.91 1.11
C THR A 291 -15.22 -10.82 0.68
N LEU A 292 -16.10 -11.60 1.31
CA LEU A 292 -17.53 -11.52 1.09
C LEU A 292 -18.07 -10.14 1.48
N VAL A 293 -17.63 -9.59 2.61
CA VAL A 293 -17.98 -8.23 3.04
C VAL A 293 -17.39 -7.20 2.10
N PHE A 294 -16.14 -7.31 1.65
CA PHE A 294 -15.51 -6.37 0.72
C PHE A 294 -16.17 -6.34 -0.66
N ASN A 295 -16.47 -7.50 -1.22
CA ASN A 295 -17.08 -7.65 -2.54
C ASN A 295 -18.59 -7.33 -2.52
N ASN A 296 -19.31 -7.71 -1.45
CA ASN A 296 -20.74 -7.40 -1.28
C ASN A 296 -20.99 -6.09 -0.52
N PHE A 297 -19.94 -5.32 -0.25
CA PHE A 297 -20.08 -4.01 0.38
C PHE A 297 -20.88 -3.08 -0.54
N VAL A 298 -21.82 -2.34 0.02
CA VAL A 298 -22.72 -1.46 -0.75
C VAL A 298 -21.96 -0.25 -1.34
N GLY A 299 -20.82 0.13 -0.76
CA GLY A 299 -19.98 1.26 -1.18
C GLY A 299 -18.77 0.89 -2.04
N GLY A 300 -18.22 1.88 -2.76
CA GLY A 300 -16.97 1.70 -3.50
C GLY A 300 -15.78 1.61 -2.55
N ALA A 301 -15.00 0.54 -2.63
CA ALA A 301 -13.92 0.27 -1.70
C ALA A 301 -12.60 -0.08 -2.42
N ALA A 302 -11.49 0.35 -1.85
CA ALA A 302 -10.14 0.06 -2.30
C ALA A 302 -9.22 -0.28 -1.12
N VAL A 303 -8.20 -1.09 -1.41
CA VAL A 303 -7.06 -1.30 -0.52
C VAL A 303 -5.85 -0.68 -1.20
N ILE A 304 -5.17 0.20 -0.49
CA ILE A 304 -3.98 0.90 -1.00
C ILE A 304 -2.78 0.65 -0.07
N SER A 305 -1.59 0.69 -0.64
CA SER A 305 -0.34 0.79 0.11
C SER A 305 0.23 2.21 0.00
N PHE A 306 0.84 2.68 1.08
CA PHE A 306 1.47 3.98 1.18
C PHE A 306 2.89 3.85 1.73
N LYS A 307 3.88 4.37 1.00
CA LYS A 307 5.29 4.41 1.40
C LYS A 307 6.00 5.56 0.68
N ASP A 308 6.81 6.34 1.40
CA ASP A 308 7.65 7.41 0.83
C ASP A 308 6.88 8.37 -0.12
N ASP A 309 5.69 8.82 0.29
CA ASP A 309 4.78 9.67 -0.50
C ASP A 309 4.26 9.08 -1.82
N GLU A 310 4.47 7.77 -2.03
CA GLU A 310 3.91 7.01 -3.13
C GLU A 310 2.70 6.20 -2.65
N ILE A 311 1.64 6.26 -3.46
CA ILE A 311 0.37 5.59 -3.23
C ILE A 311 0.18 4.53 -4.32
N GLU A 312 0.01 3.29 -3.92
CA GLU A 312 -0.24 2.17 -4.82
C GLU A 312 -1.59 1.52 -4.52
N THR A 313 -2.44 1.39 -5.53
CA THR A 313 -3.70 0.63 -5.40
C THR A 313 -3.43 -0.86 -5.51
N LEU A 314 -3.84 -1.62 -4.50
CA LEU A 314 -3.65 -3.08 -4.47
C LEU A 314 -4.91 -3.80 -4.95
N ARG A 315 -6.09 -3.33 -4.53
CA ARG A 315 -7.38 -3.96 -4.84
C ARG A 315 -8.49 -2.93 -4.85
N VAL A 316 -9.51 -3.18 -5.66
CA VAL A 316 -10.76 -2.44 -5.67
C VAL A 316 -11.93 -3.41 -5.76
N ASN A 317 -13.12 -3.04 -5.27
CA ASN A 317 -14.34 -3.82 -5.47
C ASN A 317 -15.11 -3.34 -6.72
N GLU A 318 -16.13 -4.09 -7.16
CA GLU A 318 -16.92 -3.71 -8.34
C GLU A 318 -17.61 -2.35 -8.19
N ARG A 319 -18.01 -2.01 -6.97
CA ARG A 319 -18.67 -0.73 -6.70
C ARG A 319 -17.70 0.44 -6.90
N TYR A 320 -16.43 0.29 -6.53
CA TYR A 320 -15.39 1.29 -6.79
C TYR A 320 -15.27 1.59 -8.29
N LEU A 321 -15.27 0.54 -9.13
CA LEU A 321 -15.26 0.69 -10.59
C LEU A 321 -16.49 1.47 -11.09
N LYS A 322 -17.68 1.18 -10.55
CA LYS A 322 -18.92 1.88 -10.90
C LYS A 322 -18.92 3.34 -10.44
N GLU A 323 -18.35 3.65 -9.29
CA GLU A 323 -18.22 5.02 -8.77
C GLU A 323 -17.27 5.87 -9.61
N LEU A 324 -16.14 5.30 -10.07
CA LEU A 324 -15.27 5.99 -11.03
C LEU A 324 -15.92 6.09 -12.42
N GLY A 325 -16.67 5.08 -12.84
CA GLY A 325 -17.25 5.02 -14.18
C GLY A 325 -16.21 4.67 -15.26
N MET A 326 -16.49 5.01 -16.51
CA MET A 326 -15.56 4.89 -17.65
C MET A 326 -15.20 3.47 -18.14
N ASN A 327 -16.01 2.45 -17.80
CA ASN A 327 -15.84 1.04 -18.22
C ASN A 327 -14.44 0.48 -17.96
N MET A 328 -13.78 0.96 -16.90
CA MET A 328 -12.47 0.46 -16.50
C MET A 328 -12.59 -0.87 -15.78
N ASN A 329 -11.60 -1.75 -15.98
CA ASN A 329 -11.45 -2.96 -15.17
C ASN A 329 -10.43 -2.71 -14.03
N GLN A 330 -10.34 -3.65 -13.10
CA GLN A 330 -9.41 -3.56 -11.97
C GLN A 330 -7.93 -3.46 -12.39
N GLN A 331 -7.53 -4.12 -13.48
CA GLN A 331 -6.15 -4.04 -13.99
C GLN A 331 -5.82 -2.64 -14.51
N ASP A 332 -6.77 -1.95 -15.15
CA ASP A 332 -6.57 -0.58 -15.64
C ASP A 332 -6.27 0.39 -14.49
N ILE A 333 -6.91 0.19 -13.34
CA ILE A 333 -6.69 1.03 -12.15
C ILE A 333 -5.35 0.71 -11.51
N ILE A 334 -5.02 -0.57 -11.34
CA ILE A 334 -3.77 -0.98 -10.67
C ILE A 334 -2.54 -0.63 -11.52
N LEU A 335 -2.62 -0.77 -12.84
CA LEU A 335 -1.46 -0.62 -13.73
C LEU A 335 -1.30 0.80 -14.29
N ASN A 336 -2.40 1.53 -14.52
CA ASN A 336 -2.36 2.80 -15.25
C ASN A 336 -2.64 4.04 -14.39
N GLN A 337 -2.97 3.90 -13.10
CA GLN A 337 -3.23 5.03 -12.19
C GLN A 337 -2.19 5.14 -11.08
N LYS A 338 -0.94 5.43 -11.45
CA LYS A 338 0.13 5.68 -10.48
C LYS A 338 -0.23 6.90 -9.63
N ASN A 339 -0.12 6.79 -8.31
CA ASN A 339 -0.54 7.84 -7.36
C ASN A 339 -2.00 8.31 -7.58
N LEU A 340 -2.88 7.44 -8.07
CA LEU A 340 -4.30 7.75 -8.29
C LEU A 340 -4.54 8.93 -9.26
N ASN A 341 -3.54 9.32 -10.05
CA ASN A 341 -3.57 10.44 -11.00
C ASN A 341 -4.00 11.78 -10.38
N PHE A 342 -3.51 12.07 -9.18
CA PHE A 342 -3.68 13.39 -8.58
C PHE A 342 -2.81 14.46 -9.26
N ASP A 343 -3.32 15.69 -9.32
CA ASP A 343 -2.45 16.87 -9.43
C ASP A 343 -1.67 17.10 -8.11
N GLU A 344 -0.66 17.97 -8.11
CA GLU A 344 0.19 18.19 -6.93
C GLU A 344 -0.61 18.61 -5.69
N LYS A 345 -1.62 19.46 -5.86
CA LYS A 345 -2.43 19.99 -4.76
C LYS A 345 -3.29 18.88 -4.12
N ASN A 346 -3.98 18.09 -4.94
CA ASN A 346 -4.84 17.02 -4.47
C ASN A 346 -4.02 15.85 -3.91
N LYS A 347 -2.82 15.59 -4.47
CA LYS A 347 -1.89 14.61 -3.92
C LYS A 347 -1.53 14.97 -2.49
N GLN A 348 -1.18 16.24 -2.23
CA GLN A 348 -0.84 16.69 -0.88
C GLN A 348 -2.01 16.55 0.10
N ILE A 349 -3.22 16.97 -0.29
CA ILE A 349 -4.44 16.82 0.54
C ILE A 349 -4.65 15.35 0.92
N TYR A 350 -4.47 14.44 -0.04
CA TYR A 350 -4.64 13.00 0.19
C TYR A 350 -3.57 12.45 1.14
N ILE A 351 -2.29 12.80 0.92
CA ILE A 351 -1.17 12.39 1.78
C ILE A 351 -1.32 12.92 3.21
N ASP A 352 -1.69 14.19 3.37
CA ASP A 352 -1.94 14.77 4.69
C ASP A 352 -3.04 14.02 5.43
N THR A 353 -4.05 13.53 4.70
CA THR A 353 -5.14 12.74 5.26
C THR A 353 -4.69 11.33 5.64
N ILE A 354 -3.85 10.68 4.83
CA ILE A 354 -3.20 9.42 5.18
C ILE A 354 -2.37 9.59 6.46
N ASN A 355 -1.57 10.65 6.55
CA ASN A 355 -0.72 10.93 7.70
C ASN A 355 -1.55 11.17 8.97
N ARG A 356 -2.69 11.89 8.86
CA ARG A 356 -3.65 12.00 9.97
C ARG A 356 -4.19 10.63 10.38
N ALA A 357 -4.58 9.77 9.43
CA ALA A 357 -5.11 8.43 9.73
C ALA A 357 -4.05 7.52 10.38
N ILE A 358 -2.78 7.69 10.02
CA ILE A 358 -1.65 6.99 10.66
C ILE A 358 -1.49 7.41 12.12
N VAL A 359 -1.60 8.70 12.41
CA VAL A 359 -1.44 9.27 13.76
C VAL A 359 -2.67 8.99 14.63
N SER A 360 -3.87 9.23 14.12
CA SER A 360 -5.13 9.05 14.86
C SER A 360 -5.49 7.58 15.05
N ASN A 361 -5.04 6.70 14.14
CA ASN A 361 -5.42 5.29 14.06
C ASN A 361 -6.94 5.07 13.94
N ASP A 362 -7.65 6.08 13.44
CA ASP A 362 -9.09 6.09 13.19
C ASP A 362 -9.38 6.41 11.71
N TYR A 363 -10.66 6.52 11.34
CA TYR A 363 -11.05 6.92 10.00
C TYR A 363 -10.86 8.43 9.78
N GLU A 364 -10.29 8.79 8.63
CA GLU A 364 -10.14 10.17 8.17
C GLU A 364 -10.75 10.32 6.78
N THR A 365 -11.27 11.51 6.47
CA THR A 365 -11.95 11.78 5.19
C THR A 365 -11.32 12.98 4.48
N CYS A 366 -11.24 12.91 3.16
CA CYS A 366 -10.86 14.03 2.31
C CYS A 366 -11.62 14.03 0.98
N GLU A 367 -11.76 15.22 0.39
CA GLU A 367 -12.29 15.41 -0.97
C GLU A 367 -11.14 15.78 -1.90
N THR A 368 -11.01 15.07 -3.02
CA THR A 368 -9.92 15.28 -3.98
C THR A 368 -10.39 15.16 -5.41
N TRP A 369 -9.84 16.01 -6.29
CA TRP A 369 -10.00 15.90 -7.74
C TRP A 369 -8.94 14.98 -8.32
N ARG A 370 -9.34 14.14 -9.28
CA ARG A 370 -8.48 13.17 -9.96
C ARG A 370 -8.77 13.18 -11.45
N GLU A 371 -7.71 13.05 -12.25
CA GLU A 371 -7.84 12.82 -13.69
C GLU A 371 -7.90 11.32 -13.96
N VAL A 372 -9.02 10.88 -14.51
CA VAL A 372 -9.24 9.47 -14.84
C VAL A 372 -9.13 9.33 -16.34
N PHE A 373 -8.35 8.35 -16.78
CA PHE A 373 -8.21 8.00 -18.19
C PHE A 373 -8.74 6.58 -18.43
N SER A 374 -9.52 6.42 -19.50
CA SER A 374 -9.96 5.12 -20.01
C SER A 374 -9.78 5.09 -21.51
N GLN A 375 -9.32 3.96 -22.04
CA GLN A 375 -9.12 3.78 -23.48
C GLN A 375 -10.41 3.97 -24.29
N CYS A 376 -11.57 3.63 -23.71
CA CYS A 376 -12.85 3.76 -24.42
C CYS A 376 -13.53 5.12 -24.22
N CYS A 377 -13.27 5.81 -23.12
CA CYS A 377 -13.99 7.04 -22.74
C CYS A 377 -13.14 8.33 -22.80
N GLY A 378 -11.82 8.23 -22.96
CA GLY A 378 -10.92 9.37 -22.93
C GLY A 378 -10.56 9.81 -21.50
N GLU A 379 -10.32 11.11 -21.32
CA GLU A 379 -9.99 11.73 -20.02
C GLU A 379 -11.23 12.39 -19.41
N ASP A 380 -11.43 12.22 -18.11
CA ASP A 380 -12.42 12.97 -17.33
C ASP A 380 -11.84 13.38 -15.96
N SER A 381 -12.42 14.41 -15.35
CA SER A 381 -12.03 14.90 -14.03
C SER A 381 -13.15 14.67 -13.02
N LEU A 382 -12.83 13.85 -12.02
CA LEU A 382 -13.78 13.41 -10.99
C LEU A 382 -13.40 13.99 -9.63
N CYS A 383 -14.40 14.43 -8.88
CA CYS A 383 -14.26 14.78 -7.47
C CYS A 383 -14.69 13.58 -6.63
N ILE A 384 -13.73 12.99 -5.92
CA ILE A 384 -13.92 11.79 -5.11
C ILE A 384 -13.73 12.15 -3.65
N GLU A 385 -14.75 11.88 -2.86
CA GLU A 385 -14.65 11.83 -1.40
C GLU A 385 -14.07 10.46 -1.03
N SER A 386 -13.01 10.47 -0.22
CA SER A 386 -12.31 9.26 0.23
C SER A 386 -12.28 9.22 1.75
N THR A 387 -12.80 8.15 2.34
CA THR A 387 -12.70 7.87 3.78
C THR A 387 -11.75 6.70 3.97
N MET A 388 -10.68 6.89 4.73
CA MET A 388 -9.58 5.94 4.83
C MET A 388 -9.22 5.60 6.26
N ARG A 389 -8.75 4.38 6.48
CA ARG A 389 -8.26 3.89 7.77
C ARG A 389 -7.06 2.97 7.58
N VAL A 390 -6.08 3.08 8.46
CA VAL A 390 -4.92 2.17 8.47
C VAL A 390 -5.32 0.79 9.00
N ILE A 391 -4.97 -0.25 8.24
CA ILE A 391 -5.27 -1.65 8.56
C ILE A 391 -4.01 -2.52 8.76
N GLY A 392 -2.83 -2.05 8.35
CA GLY A 392 -1.55 -2.76 8.51
C GLY A 392 -0.34 -1.84 8.45
N ARG A 393 0.79 -2.22 9.07
CA ARG A 393 2.02 -1.41 9.14
C ARG A 393 3.28 -2.29 9.09
N ALA A 394 4.24 -1.98 8.21
CA ALA A 394 5.53 -2.67 8.16
C ALA A 394 6.65 -1.78 7.61
N GLU A 395 7.76 -1.63 8.33
CA GLU A 395 8.99 -0.92 7.89
C GLU A 395 8.73 0.40 7.11
N GLY A 396 7.84 1.26 7.63
CA GLY A 396 7.51 2.55 6.99
C GLY A 396 6.47 2.48 5.86
N GLN A 397 6.00 1.28 5.51
CA GLN A 397 4.86 1.04 4.62
C GLN A 397 3.56 0.87 5.42
N TYR A 398 2.49 1.47 4.93
CA TYR A 398 1.16 1.42 5.54
C TYR A 398 0.15 0.82 4.57
N LEU A 399 -0.72 -0.05 5.08
CA LEU A 399 -1.88 -0.55 4.34
C LEU A 399 -3.11 0.22 4.79
N LEU A 400 -3.89 0.72 3.84
CA LEU A 400 -5.12 1.44 4.13
C LEU A 400 -6.32 0.82 3.43
N TYR A 401 -7.42 0.77 4.16
CA TYR A 401 -8.76 0.53 3.62
C TYR A 401 -9.40 1.86 3.30
N VAL A 402 -9.88 2.04 2.07
CA VAL A 402 -10.43 3.30 1.57
C VAL A 402 -11.82 3.06 1.00
N LEU A 403 -12.80 3.83 1.48
CA LEU A 403 -14.11 3.95 0.88
C LEU A 403 -14.16 5.21 0.02
N ILE A 404 -14.75 5.11 -1.17
CA ILE A 404 -14.93 6.23 -2.08
C ILE A 404 -16.39 6.50 -2.39
N ARG A 405 -16.67 7.78 -2.67
CA ARG A 405 -17.94 8.25 -3.21
C ARG A 405 -17.68 9.30 -4.29
N ASN A 406 -18.33 9.16 -5.43
CA ASN A 406 -18.23 10.15 -6.49
C ASN A 406 -19.17 11.33 -6.21
N ILE A 407 -18.60 12.48 -5.86
CA ILE A 407 -19.32 13.72 -5.54
C ILE A 407 -19.18 14.78 -6.65
N THR A 408 -18.79 14.36 -7.86
CA THR A 408 -18.46 15.28 -8.95
C THR A 408 -19.62 16.20 -9.32
N GLN A 409 -20.84 15.68 -9.44
CA GLN A 409 -22.01 16.48 -9.79
C GLN A 409 -22.38 17.46 -8.68
N GLU A 410 -22.40 16.99 -7.43
CA GLU A 410 -22.67 17.81 -6.24
C GLU A 410 -21.66 18.96 -6.15
N LYS A 411 -20.37 18.66 -6.32
CA LYS A 411 -19.31 19.67 -6.28
C LYS A 411 -19.41 20.67 -7.42
N LYS A 412 -19.71 20.21 -8.64
CA LYS A 412 -19.94 21.10 -9.81
C LYS A 412 -21.16 22.00 -9.59
N MET A 413 -22.24 21.51 -8.99
CA MET A 413 -23.40 22.32 -8.64
C MET A 413 -23.06 23.38 -7.59
N TYR A 414 -22.36 22.98 -6.52
CA TYR A 414 -21.91 23.91 -5.48
C TYR A 414 -21.00 25.01 -6.05
N MET A 415 -20.03 24.66 -6.90
CA MET A 415 -19.15 25.62 -7.56
C MET A 415 -19.92 26.59 -8.46
N LYS A 416 -20.91 26.10 -9.23
CA LYS A 416 -21.78 26.96 -10.05
C LYS A 416 -22.60 27.92 -9.20
N LEU A 417 -23.15 27.45 -8.09
CA LEU A 417 -23.91 28.30 -7.15
C LEU A 417 -23.01 29.40 -6.57
N TYR A 418 -21.83 29.02 -6.10
CA TYR A 418 -20.84 29.96 -5.56
C TYR A 418 -20.39 31.01 -6.59
N ASP A 419 -20.09 30.58 -7.82
CA ASP A 419 -19.75 31.52 -8.91
C ASP A 419 -20.93 32.43 -9.27
N SER A 420 -22.16 31.90 -9.25
CA SER A 420 -23.35 32.72 -9.49
C SER A 420 -23.58 33.74 -8.38
N GLU A 421 -23.41 33.34 -7.12
CA GLU A 421 -23.49 34.23 -5.95
C GLU A 421 -22.42 35.32 -6.04
N LYS A 422 -21.18 34.95 -6.36
CA LYS A 422 -20.08 35.89 -6.55
C LYS A 422 -20.34 36.87 -7.69
N LYS A 423 -20.86 36.40 -8.84
CA LYS A 423 -21.25 37.26 -9.97
C LYS A 423 -22.37 38.21 -9.57
N PHE A 424 -23.40 37.71 -8.88
CA PHE A 424 -24.52 38.52 -8.40
C PHE A 424 -24.05 39.60 -7.43
N ARG A 425 -23.21 39.25 -6.45
CA ARG A 425 -22.61 40.20 -5.51
C ARG A 425 -21.79 41.27 -6.23
N THR A 426 -20.94 40.87 -7.16
CA THR A 426 -20.08 41.80 -7.92
C THR A 426 -20.91 42.74 -8.81
N ALA A 427 -21.95 42.23 -9.46
CA ALA A 427 -22.88 43.04 -10.27
C ALA A 427 -23.67 44.05 -9.41
N GLY A 428 -24.17 43.62 -8.25
CA GLY A 428 -24.82 44.50 -7.28
C GLY A 428 -23.89 45.61 -6.77
N GLU A 429 -22.62 45.28 -6.50
CA GLU A 429 -21.61 46.26 -6.13
C GLU A 429 -21.34 47.29 -7.26
N GLN A 430 -21.19 46.85 -8.51
CA GLN A 430 -20.98 47.74 -9.67
C GLN A 430 -22.20 48.63 -9.96
N ALA A 431 -23.41 48.09 -9.84
CA ALA A 431 -24.65 48.81 -10.11
C ALA A 431 -25.08 49.74 -8.96
N ASN A 432 -24.28 49.86 -7.89
CA ASN A 432 -24.58 50.66 -6.70
C ASN A 432 -25.93 50.32 -6.05
N ILE A 433 -26.29 49.03 -6.05
CA ILE A 433 -27.55 48.53 -5.50
C ILE A 433 -27.33 48.12 -4.04
N TYR A 434 -28.19 48.62 -3.16
CA TYR A 434 -28.36 48.10 -1.81
C TYR A 434 -29.40 46.99 -1.86
N CYS A 435 -29.17 45.86 -1.22
CA CYS A 435 -30.15 44.77 -1.17
C CYS A 435 -30.13 44.04 0.17
N TRP A 436 -31.24 43.40 0.51
CA TRP A 436 -31.41 42.64 1.73
C TRP A 436 -32.49 41.56 1.57
N GLU A 437 -32.36 40.50 2.34
CA GLU A 437 -33.38 39.46 2.52
C GLU A 437 -34.15 39.74 3.81
N TYR A 438 -35.47 39.58 3.79
CA TYR A 438 -36.35 39.69 4.95
C TYR A 438 -37.17 38.40 5.10
N THR A 439 -37.09 37.77 6.28
CA THR A 439 -37.93 36.62 6.63
C THR A 439 -39.17 37.11 7.35
N ILE A 440 -40.35 36.85 6.77
CA ILE A 440 -41.61 37.48 7.19
C ILE A 440 -42.03 37.02 8.59
N ASP A 441 -41.91 35.72 8.88
CA ASP A 441 -42.35 35.13 10.16
C ASP A 441 -41.48 35.55 11.34
N THR A 442 -40.16 35.47 11.18
CA THR A 442 -39.19 35.77 12.25
C THR A 442 -38.87 37.26 12.34
N LYS A 443 -39.26 38.04 11.32
CA LYS A 443 -38.89 39.44 11.14
C LYS A 443 -37.37 39.67 11.11
N GLU A 444 -36.62 38.67 10.67
CA GLU A 444 -35.17 38.77 10.50
C GLU A 444 -34.82 39.40 9.16
N MET A 445 -33.91 40.37 9.16
CA MET A 445 -33.36 40.98 7.95
C MET A 445 -31.86 40.74 7.84
N ARG A 446 -31.41 40.31 6.65
CA ARG A 446 -30.00 40.07 6.30
C ARG A 446 -29.56 41.04 5.21
N PRO A 447 -28.75 42.05 5.54
CA PRO A 447 -28.30 43.05 4.57
C PRO A 447 -27.13 42.52 3.72
N CYS A 448 -27.00 43.02 2.49
CA CYS A 448 -25.82 42.75 1.68
C CYS A 448 -24.56 43.43 2.22
N PHE A 449 -23.38 43.03 1.75
CA PHE A 449 -22.10 43.59 2.18
C PHE A 449 -22.04 45.12 2.05
N ARG A 450 -22.67 45.69 1.01
CA ARG A 450 -22.73 47.13 0.80
C ARG A 450 -23.52 47.85 1.88
N CYS A 451 -24.68 47.32 2.26
CA CYS A 451 -25.48 47.84 3.37
C CYS A 451 -24.70 47.80 4.69
N MET A 452 -23.96 46.72 4.96
CA MET A 452 -23.11 46.63 6.16
C MET A 452 -21.97 47.65 6.15
N ARG A 453 -21.31 47.82 4.99
CA ARG A 453 -20.16 48.74 4.84
C ARG A 453 -20.58 50.22 4.85
N ASP A 454 -21.60 50.58 4.07
CA ASP A 454 -21.97 51.97 3.80
C ASP A 454 -22.98 52.51 4.84
N LEU A 455 -23.86 51.65 5.37
CA LEU A 455 -24.92 52.04 6.33
C LEU A 455 -24.64 51.54 7.76
N GLY A 456 -23.55 50.79 7.97
CA GLY A 456 -23.16 50.30 9.31
C GLY A 456 -24.08 49.23 9.90
N LEU A 457 -24.89 48.57 9.06
CA LEU A 457 -25.85 47.57 9.52
C LEU A 457 -25.16 46.26 9.94
N PRO A 458 -25.63 45.57 11.00
CA PRO A 458 -25.12 44.25 11.39
C PRO A 458 -25.52 43.17 10.36
N PRO A 459 -24.84 42.01 10.33
CA PRO A 459 -25.11 40.92 9.38
C PRO A 459 -26.49 40.25 9.58
N LEU A 460 -27.14 40.48 10.71
CA LEU A 460 -28.50 40.07 11.01
C LEU A 460 -29.15 41.16 11.87
N LEU A 461 -30.34 41.60 11.45
CA LEU A 461 -31.22 42.45 12.24
C LEU A 461 -32.46 41.65 12.64
N GLU A 462 -32.69 41.52 13.93
CA GLU A 462 -33.92 40.94 14.46
C GLU A 462 -35.01 42.02 14.58
N ASN A 463 -36.28 41.63 14.47
CA ASN A 463 -37.43 42.54 14.59
C ASN A 463 -37.43 43.71 13.57
N TYR A 464 -36.95 43.48 12.35
CA TYR A 464 -36.99 44.46 11.27
C TYR A 464 -38.44 44.84 10.91
N PRO A 465 -38.76 46.13 10.62
CA PRO A 465 -37.86 47.27 10.42
C PRO A 465 -37.56 48.15 11.67
N GLU A 466 -38.03 47.79 12.87
CA GLU A 466 -37.97 48.69 14.04
C GLU A 466 -36.56 49.17 14.41
N PRO A 467 -35.51 48.32 14.49
CA PRO A 467 -34.17 48.79 14.84
C PRO A 467 -33.61 49.82 13.85
N VAL A 468 -34.02 49.74 12.58
CA VAL A 468 -33.56 50.65 11.53
C VAL A 468 -34.30 51.98 11.57
N ILE A 469 -35.57 51.97 12.00
CA ILE A 469 -36.34 53.17 12.29
C ILE A 469 -35.78 53.86 13.54
N GLU A 470 -35.53 53.11 14.61
CA GLU A 470 -35.00 53.63 15.89
C GLU A 470 -33.59 54.21 15.77
N SER A 471 -32.73 53.61 14.93
CA SER A 471 -31.39 54.13 14.65
C SER A 471 -31.39 55.44 13.84
N GLY A 472 -32.54 55.88 13.32
CA GLY A 472 -32.67 57.08 12.52
C GLY A 472 -32.12 56.95 11.09
N LEU A 473 -31.89 55.72 10.61
CA LEU A 473 -31.50 55.48 9.22
C LEU A 473 -32.63 55.88 8.28
N PHE A 474 -33.87 55.48 8.59
CA PHE A 474 -35.07 55.94 7.88
C PHE A 474 -35.60 57.25 8.49
N PRO A 475 -36.08 58.21 7.67
CA PRO A 475 -36.73 59.40 8.20
C PRO A 475 -38.00 59.04 8.98
N PRO A 476 -38.24 59.66 10.16
CA PRO A 476 -39.40 59.37 11.00
C PRO A 476 -40.74 59.50 10.27
N ASP A 477 -40.85 60.45 9.34
CA ASP A 477 -42.06 60.72 8.54
C ASP A 477 -42.49 59.52 7.66
N TYR A 478 -41.60 58.55 7.44
CA TYR A 478 -41.84 57.36 6.61
C TYR A 478 -41.92 56.06 7.42
N ALA A 479 -41.74 56.11 8.74
CA ALA A 479 -41.75 54.92 9.60
C ALA A 479 -43.06 54.12 9.48
N ASP A 480 -44.21 54.81 9.46
CA ASP A 480 -45.52 54.17 9.36
C ASP A 480 -45.72 53.51 7.99
N MET A 481 -45.20 54.11 6.92
CA MET A 481 -45.22 53.51 5.59
C MET A 481 -44.38 52.22 5.55
N TYR A 482 -43.21 52.18 6.19
CA TYR A 482 -42.42 50.94 6.28
C TYR A 482 -43.14 49.85 7.07
N ARG A 483 -43.74 50.19 8.21
CA ARG A 483 -44.53 49.23 8.99
C ARG A 483 -45.70 48.67 8.18
N ASP A 484 -46.39 49.55 7.46
CA ASP A 484 -47.51 49.16 6.60
C ASP A 484 -47.05 48.25 5.45
N TRP A 485 -45.92 48.53 4.80
CA TRP A 485 -45.33 47.65 3.79
C TRP A 485 -45.03 46.26 4.33
N HIS A 486 -44.45 46.14 5.52
CA HIS A 486 -44.16 44.83 6.11
C HIS A 486 -45.44 44.08 6.49
N LYS A 487 -46.49 44.80 6.86
CA LYS A 487 -47.82 44.22 7.06
C LYS A 487 -48.42 43.74 5.74
N GLN A 488 -48.36 44.55 4.68
CA GLN A 488 -48.82 44.16 3.35
C GLN A 488 -48.08 42.94 2.81
N LEU A 489 -46.75 42.85 3.01
CA LEU A 489 -45.97 41.66 2.66
C LEU A 489 -46.44 40.42 3.42
N ALA A 490 -46.71 40.55 4.73
CA ALA A 490 -47.26 39.45 5.54
C ALA A 490 -48.70 39.06 5.13
N GLU A 491 -49.47 39.99 4.56
CA GLU A 491 -50.82 39.77 4.04
C GLU A 491 -50.82 39.22 2.59
N GLY A 492 -49.64 39.07 1.97
CA GLY A 492 -49.49 38.45 0.65
C GLY A 492 -49.26 39.42 -0.52
N ALA A 493 -48.83 40.65 -0.27
CA ALA A 493 -48.43 41.56 -1.35
C ALA A 493 -47.20 41.01 -2.08
N GLU A 494 -47.32 40.78 -3.40
CA GLU A 494 -46.22 40.21 -4.20
C GLU A 494 -45.10 41.22 -4.46
N HIS A 495 -45.45 42.48 -4.73
CA HIS A 495 -44.52 43.52 -5.17
C HIS A 495 -44.90 44.86 -4.53
N LEU A 496 -43.93 45.55 -3.92
CA LEU A 496 -44.10 46.89 -3.38
C LEU A 496 -42.94 47.77 -3.85
N GLU A 497 -43.23 49.00 -4.26
CA GLU A 497 -42.19 49.95 -4.65
C GLU A 497 -42.58 51.40 -4.36
N ALA A 498 -41.58 52.22 -4.05
CA ALA A 498 -41.70 53.67 -3.93
C ALA A 498 -40.33 54.34 -4.00
N ILE A 499 -40.34 55.63 -4.32
CA ILE A 499 -39.17 56.50 -4.15
C ILE A 499 -39.21 57.07 -2.74
N ILE A 500 -38.21 56.73 -1.93
CA ILE A 500 -38.17 57.09 -0.51
C ILE A 500 -36.80 57.71 -0.18
N PRO A 501 -36.74 58.80 0.60
CA PRO A 501 -35.49 59.32 1.12
C PRO A 501 -34.92 58.40 2.21
N LEU A 502 -33.95 57.54 1.90
CA LEU A 502 -33.45 56.51 2.86
C LEU A 502 -32.36 56.99 3.81
N THR A 503 -31.87 58.22 3.68
CA THR A 503 -30.74 58.71 4.50
C THR A 503 -31.09 60.03 5.17
N VAL A 504 -30.37 60.37 6.25
CA VAL A 504 -30.53 61.65 6.99
C VAL A 504 -30.42 62.87 6.06
N ASN A 505 -29.66 62.76 4.97
CA ASN A 505 -29.50 63.79 3.94
C ASN A 505 -30.66 63.84 2.91
N ARG A 506 -31.74 63.07 3.13
CA ARG A 506 -32.93 62.95 2.27
C ARG A 506 -32.63 62.61 0.80
N ILE A 507 -31.60 61.82 0.55
CA ILE A 507 -31.27 61.36 -0.81
C ILE A 507 -32.35 60.38 -1.28
N PRO A 508 -32.99 60.60 -2.46
CA PRO A 508 -34.05 59.73 -2.95
C PRO A 508 -33.48 58.40 -3.44
N PHE A 509 -34.05 57.30 -2.96
CA PHE A 509 -33.80 55.96 -3.47
C PHE A 509 -35.10 55.36 -3.99
N HIS A 510 -35.02 54.69 -5.13
CA HIS A 510 -36.07 53.80 -5.57
C HIS A 510 -35.95 52.49 -4.82
N VAL A 511 -36.88 52.23 -3.90
CA VAL A 511 -36.94 51.04 -3.05
C VAL A 511 -37.99 50.09 -3.58
N ARG A 512 -37.63 48.81 -3.71
CA ARG A 512 -38.50 47.75 -4.20
C ARG A 512 -38.42 46.53 -3.29
N TYR A 513 -39.56 45.91 -3.05
CA TYR A 513 -39.70 44.61 -2.42
C TYR A 513 -40.39 43.64 -3.37
N THR A 514 -39.90 42.41 -3.38
CA THR A 514 -40.53 41.28 -4.05
C THR A 514 -40.69 40.15 -3.05
N ALA A 515 -41.92 39.70 -2.81
CA ALA A 515 -42.23 38.59 -1.92
C ALA A 515 -42.06 37.23 -2.61
N GLU A 516 -41.65 36.24 -1.85
CA GLU A 516 -41.54 34.84 -2.24
C GLU A 516 -42.54 34.01 -1.43
N PHE A 517 -43.24 33.12 -2.13
CA PHE A 517 -44.36 32.34 -1.60
C PHE A 517 -43.99 30.86 -1.53
N ASP A 518 -44.49 30.16 -0.52
CA ASP A 518 -44.34 28.71 -0.38
C ASP A 518 -45.27 27.95 -1.36
N GLU A 519 -45.20 26.62 -1.38
CA GLU A 519 -46.04 25.77 -2.25
C GLU A 519 -47.55 25.91 -1.96
N ASN A 520 -47.94 26.47 -0.81
CA ASN A 520 -49.32 26.71 -0.39
C ASN A 520 -49.79 28.15 -0.66
N GLY A 521 -48.93 29.01 -1.23
CA GLY A 521 -49.22 30.41 -1.50
C GLY A 521 -49.10 31.34 -0.29
N HIS A 522 -48.45 30.92 0.79
CA HIS A 522 -48.15 31.81 1.93
C HIS A 522 -46.82 32.54 1.72
N PRO A 523 -46.77 33.87 1.94
CA PRO A 523 -45.53 34.63 1.82
C PRO A 523 -44.59 34.27 2.97
N TYR A 524 -43.38 33.81 2.68
CA TYR A 524 -42.41 33.40 3.72
C TYR A 524 -41.12 34.25 3.72
N LYS A 525 -40.77 34.84 2.56
CA LYS A 525 -39.62 35.74 2.40
C LYS A 525 -39.98 36.95 1.55
N ALA A 526 -39.23 38.04 1.71
CA ALA A 526 -39.23 39.15 0.78
C ALA A 526 -37.80 39.65 0.53
N TYR A 527 -37.52 40.07 -0.69
CA TYR A 527 -36.21 40.63 -1.07
C TYR A 527 -36.36 42.12 -1.34
N GLY A 528 -35.65 42.92 -0.55
CA GLY A 528 -35.60 44.37 -0.69
C GLY A 528 -34.40 44.81 -1.53
N SER A 529 -34.60 45.83 -2.37
CA SER A 529 -33.51 46.53 -3.06
C SER A 529 -33.73 48.04 -3.02
N ALA A 530 -32.64 48.79 -2.98
CA ALA A 530 -32.64 50.25 -3.08
C ALA A 530 -31.55 50.74 -4.04
N THR A 531 -31.96 51.57 -5.00
CA THR A 531 -31.07 52.24 -5.95
C THR A 531 -31.22 53.73 -5.84
N GLN A 532 -30.11 54.47 -5.77
CA GLN A 532 -30.17 55.94 -5.72
C GLN A 532 -30.80 56.47 -7.01
N VAL A 533 -31.78 57.36 -6.88
CA VAL A 533 -32.34 58.09 -8.03
C VAL A 533 -31.32 59.17 -8.39
N VAL A 534 -30.66 59.00 -9.52
CA VAL A 534 -29.75 60.01 -10.08
C VAL A 534 -30.59 60.95 -10.93
N ASP A 535 -30.57 62.25 -10.61
CA ASP A 535 -31.16 63.26 -11.50
C ASP A 535 -30.51 63.12 -12.88
N MET A 536 -31.30 62.69 -13.87
CA MET A 536 -30.91 62.85 -15.28
C MET A 536 -30.64 64.34 -15.48
N PRO A 537 -29.52 64.75 -16.11
CA PRO A 537 -29.31 66.15 -16.41
C PRO A 537 -30.50 66.62 -17.24
N THR A 538 -31.25 67.59 -16.71
CA THR A 538 -32.26 68.34 -17.45
C THR A 538 -31.63 68.80 -18.75
N GLU A 539 -32.14 68.30 -19.89
CA GLU A 539 -31.83 68.84 -21.20
C GLU A 539 -31.99 70.37 -21.14
N LYS A 540 -30.90 71.08 -21.38
CA LYS A 540 -30.88 72.53 -21.59
C LYS A 540 -30.91 72.83 -23.08
#